data_AF-A0A178Y709-F1
#
_entry.id   AF-A0A178Y709-F1
#
_cell.length_a   1.000
_cell.length_b   1.000
_cell.length_c   1.000
_cell.angle_alpha   90.00
_cell.angle_beta   90.00
_cell.angle_gamma   90.00
#
_symmetry.space_group_name_H-M   'P 1'
#
loop_
_entity.id
_entity.type
_entity.pdbx_description
1 polymer ?
#
loop_
_entity_poly.entity_id
_entity_poly.type
_entity_poly.pdbx_seq_one_letter_code
_entity_poly.pdbx_strand_id
1 'polypeptide(L)'
;MNEERPDQMMMIGLHKLASQLGDGLVPELYEVLTRRARLLEDNPNVAEFPAWQARLPVREPFGPEPSSNAVILPFPRSEAGVPEKKARER
;
A
#
# COMPACT_ATOMS: atom_id res chain seq x y z
N MET A 1 -12.08 -23.67 2.29
CA MET A 1 -13.23 -24.41 1.75
C MET A 1 -13.49 -23.89 0.35
N ASN A 2 -13.39 -24.80 -0.64
CA ASN A 2 -13.64 -24.64 -2.08
C ASN A 2 -12.84 -23.55 -2.83
N GLU A 3 -11.55 -23.83 -3.07
CA GLU A 3 -10.74 -23.15 -4.10
C GLU A 3 -11.03 -23.74 -5.50
N GLU A 4 -12.30 -23.96 -5.83
CA GLU A 4 -12.66 -24.48 -7.14
C GLU A 4 -12.58 -23.33 -8.14
N ARG A 5 -11.46 -23.28 -8.85
CA ARG A 5 -11.27 -22.32 -9.94
C ARG A 5 -12.43 -22.50 -10.93
N PRO A 6 -13.13 -21.43 -11.31
CA PRO A 6 -14.25 -21.51 -12.23
C PRO A 6 -13.76 -22.10 -13.55
N ASP A 7 -14.53 -23.06 -14.05
CA ASP A 7 -14.25 -23.75 -15.30
C ASP A 7 -14.19 -22.76 -16.49
N GLN A 8 -13.38 -23.07 -17.49
CA GLN A 8 -13.18 -22.23 -18.68
C GLN A 8 -14.50 -21.97 -19.42
N MET A 9 -15.40 -22.97 -19.45
CA MET A 9 -16.72 -22.85 -20.06
C MET A 9 -17.60 -21.83 -19.33
N MET A 10 -17.49 -21.77 -17.99
CA MET A 10 -18.21 -20.81 -17.14
C MET A 10 -17.69 -19.39 -17.38
N MET A 11 -16.38 -19.19 -17.49
CA MET A 11 -15.78 -17.87 -17.75
C MET A 11 -16.21 -17.31 -19.11
N ILE A 12 -16.27 -18.16 -20.14
CA ILE A 12 -16.78 -17.78 -21.46
C ILE A 12 -18.27 -17.39 -21.39
N GLY A 13 -19.08 -18.16 -20.64
CA GLY A 13 -20.50 -17.87 -20.44
C GLY A 13 -20.71 -16.52 -19.76
N LEU A 14 -19.98 -16.26 -18.68
CA LEU A 14 -20.05 -15.01 -17.93
C LEU A 14 -19.62 -13.81 -18.77
N HIS A 15 -18.52 -13.93 -19.54
CA HIS A 15 -18.09 -12.88 -20.47
C HIS A 15 -19.16 -12.54 -21.50
N LYS A 16 -19.83 -13.55 -22.08
CA LYS A 16 -20.89 -13.33 -23.07
C LYS A 16 -22.11 -12.64 -22.48
N LEU A 17 -22.48 -12.96 -21.24
CA LEU A 17 -23.60 -12.31 -20.55
C LEU A 17 -23.25 -10.87 -20.18
N ALA A 18 -22.06 -10.65 -19.64
CA ALA A 18 -21.60 -9.33 -19.25
C ALA A 18 -21.43 -8.41 -20.47
N SER A 19 -20.92 -8.92 -21.60
CA SER A 19 -20.84 -8.17 -22.86
C SER A 19 -22.22 -7.72 -23.39
N GLN A 20 -23.28 -8.50 -23.16
CA GLN A 20 -24.66 -8.09 -23.50
C GLN A 20 -25.15 -6.92 -22.64
N LEU A 21 -24.61 -6.80 -21.42
CA LEU A 21 -24.89 -5.70 -20.49
C LEU A 21 -23.88 -4.54 -20.64
N GLY A 22 -22.96 -4.63 -21.61
CA GLY A 22 -21.92 -3.64 -21.87
C GLY A 22 -20.66 -3.79 -21.00
N ASP A 23 -20.57 -4.83 -20.18
CA ASP A 23 -19.43 -5.11 -19.31
C ASP A 23 -18.54 -6.22 -19.91
N GLY A 24 -17.71 -5.85 -20.88
CA GLY A 24 -16.81 -6.79 -21.57
C GLY A 24 -15.59 -7.22 -20.75
N LEU A 25 -15.39 -6.69 -19.54
CA LEU A 25 -14.14 -6.81 -18.78
C LEU A 25 -14.12 -7.92 -17.73
N VAL A 26 -15.18 -8.73 -17.67
CA VAL A 26 -15.34 -9.70 -16.58
C VAL A 26 -14.23 -10.75 -16.48
N PRO A 27 -13.71 -11.35 -17.57
CA PRO A 27 -12.56 -12.26 -17.48
C PRO A 27 -11.29 -11.61 -16.96
N GLU A 28 -10.94 -10.43 -17.45
CA GLU A 28 -9.73 -9.69 -17.07
C GLU A 28 -9.76 -9.30 -15.59
N LEU A 29 -10.92 -8.81 -15.12
CA LEU A 29 -11.13 -8.48 -13.71
C LEU A 29 -11.02 -9.72 -12.81
N TYR A 30 -11.57 -10.85 -13.27
CA TYR A 30 -11.46 -12.11 -12.54
C TYR A 30 -10.00 -12.53 -12.36
N GLU A 31 -9.18 -12.44 -13.42
CA GLU A 31 -7.75 -12.78 -13.34
C GLU A 31 -7.00 -11.87 -12.37
N VAL A 32 -7.22 -10.55 -12.45
CA VAL A 32 -6.59 -9.57 -11.57
C VAL A 32 -6.96 -9.82 -10.10
N LEU A 33 -8.25 -10.02 -9.81
CA LEU A 33 -8.74 -10.27 -8.45
C LEU A 33 -8.23 -11.60 -7.90
N THR A 34 -8.22 -12.65 -8.73
CA THR A 34 -7.71 -13.97 -8.32
C THR A 34 -6.23 -13.93 -8.02
N ARG A 35 -5.44 -13.21 -8.83
CA ARG A 35 -4.01 -13.00 -8.57
C ARG A 35 -3.79 -12.26 -7.25
N ARG A 36 -4.58 -11.23 -6.98
CA ARG A 36 -4.52 -10.47 -5.72
C ARG A 36 -4.91 -11.32 -4.51
N ALA A 37 -5.97 -12.12 -4.62
CA ALA A 37 -6.41 -13.01 -3.55
C ALA A 37 -5.30 -14.00 -3.16
N ARG A 38 -4.65 -14.65 -4.15
CA ARG A 38 -3.51 -15.56 -3.88
C ARG A 38 -2.35 -14.85 -3.18
N LEU A 39 -1.99 -13.65 -3.62
CA LEU A 39 -0.92 -12.88 -2.96
C LEU A 39 -1.23 -12.60 -1.49
N LEU A 40 -2.48 -12.35 -1.13
CA LEU A 40 -2.92 -12.11 0.25
C LEU A 40 -2.98 -13.41 1.07
N GLU A 41 -3.45 -14.51 0.47
CA GLU A 41 -3.45 -15.83 1.10
C GLU A 41 -2.02 -16.30 1.43
N ASP A 42 -1.09 -16.11 0.49
CA ASP A 42 0.32 -16.46 0.66
C ASP A 42 1.03 -15.55 1.70
N ASN A 43 0.52 -14.34 1.95
CA ASN A 43 1.15 -13.33 2.80
C ASN A 43 0.17 -12.71 3.80
N PRO A 44 -0.23 -13.44 4.86
CA PRO A 44 -1.26 -12.99 5.81
C PRO A 44 -0.90 -11.72 6.58
N ASN A 45 0.40 -11.37 6.65
CA ASN A 45 0.89 -10.18 7.34
C ASN A 45 1.08 -8.97 6.42
N VAL A 46 0.79 -9.10 5.12
CA VAL A 46 0.98 -8.03 4.14
C VAL A 46 -0.39 -7.46 3.76
N ALA A 47 -0.61 -6.20 4.11
CA ALA A 47 -1.79 -5.44 3.67
C ALA A 47 -1.36 -4.42 2.61
N GLU A 48 -2.19 -4.24 1.58
CA GLU A 48 -1.93 -3.24 0.56
C GLU A 48 -2.05 -1.83 1.14
N PHE A 49 -1.08 -0.98 0.80
CA PHE A 49 -1.06 0.40 1.26
C PHE A 49 -2.23 1.20 0.64
N PRO A 50 -3.02 1.95 1.43
CA PRO A 50 -4.19 2.67 0.92
C PRO A 50 -3.77 3.95 0.17
N ALA A 51 -3.27 3.78 -1.06
CA ALA A 51 -2.74 4.87 -1.89
C ALA A 51 -3.75 6.00 -2.13
N TRP A 52 -5.06 5.70 -2.15
CA TRP A 52 -6.13 6.68 -2.32
C TRP A 52 -6.39 7.57 -1.10
N GLN A 53 -5.96 7.13 0.10
CA GLN A 53 -6.00 7.94 1.32
C GLN A 53 -4.67 8.66 1.57
N ALA A 54 -3.62 8.24 0.87
CA ALA A 54 -2.29 8.78 1.06
C ALA A 54 -2.18 10.17 0.44
N ARG A 55 -1.51 11.08 1.16
CA ARG A 55 -1.12 12.36 0.59
C ARG A 55 -0.07 12.12 -0.48
N LEU A 56 -0.16 12.86 -1.58
CA LEU A 56 0.88 12.84 -2.60
C LEU A 56 2.22 13.31 -1.99
N PRO A 57 3.35 12.70 -2.39
CA PRO A 57 4.66 13.17 -1.98
C PRO A 57 4.82 14.65 -2.33
N VAL A 58 5.28 15.45 -1.37
CA VAL A 58 5.55 16.90 -1.58
C VAL A 58 6.70 17.10 -2.57
N ARG A 59 7.56 16.09 -2.72
CA ARG A 59 8.70 16.08 -3.62
C ARG A 59 8.62 14.89 -4.56
N GLU A 60 9.05 15.12 -5.80
CA GLU A 60 9.17 14.08 -6.80
C GLU A 60 10.22 13.02 -6.34
N PRO A 61 9.87 11.72 -6.32
CA PRO A 61 10.70 10.68 -5.68
C PRO A 61 12.14 10.59 -6.20
N PHE A 62 12.35 11.00 -7.46
CA PHE A 62 13.65 10.98 -8.14
C PHE A 62 14.08 12.36 -8.66
N GLY A 63 13.45 13.43 -8.18
CA GLY A 63 13.79 14.80 -8.59
C GLY A 63 15.16 15.25 -8.03
N PRO A 64 15.86 16.16 -8.71
CA PRO A 64 17.16 16.67 -8.28
C PRO A 64 17.10 17.24 -6.85
N GLU A 65 18.24 17.20 -6.16
CA GLU A 65 18.39 17.72 -4.79
C GLU A 65 18.00 19.21 -4.75
N PRO A 66 17.05 19.62 -3.88
CA PRO A 66 16.67 21.01 -3.76
C PRO A 66 17.89 21.80 -3.35
N SER A 67 18.12 22.97 -3.96
CA SER A 67 19.25 23.82 -3.61
C SER A 67 19.32 24.04 -2.10
N SER A 68 20.52 23.85 -1.53
CA SER A 68 21.03 23.92 -0.14
C SER A 68 20.33 24.81 0.92
N ASN A 69 19.34 25.61 0.55
CA ASN A 69 18.50 26.39 1.45
C ASN A 69 17.36 25.58 2.10
N ALA A 70 17.41 24.25 2.04
CA ALA A 70 16.47 23.40 2.77
C ALA A 70 16.63 23.66 4.27
N VAL A 71 15.61 24.30 4.87
CA VAL A 71 15.57 24.64 6.30
C VAL A 71 15.60 23.33 7.09
N ILE A 72 16.78 22.96 7.60
CA ILE A 72 16.93 21.86 8.55
C ILE A 72 16.24 22.32 9.84
N LEU A 73 15.01 21.86 10.07
CA LEU A 73 14.34 22.07 11.34
C LEU A 73 14.97 21.14 12.38
N PRO A 74 15.64 21.66 13.42
CA PRO A 74 16.16 20.82 14.48
C PRO A 74 15.00 20.11 15.18
N PHE A 75 15.20 18.85 15.53
CA PHE A 75 14.24 18.12 16.36
C PHE A 75 14.03 18.90 17.67
N PRO A 76 12.78 19.07 18.13
CA PRO A 76 12.54 19.66 19.43
C PRO A 76 13.27 18.82 20.48
N ARG A 77 14.19 19.44 21.22
CA ARG A 77 14.77 18.79 22.40
C ARG A 77 13.62 18.51 23.34
N SER A 78 13.41 17.24 23.67
CA SER A 78 12.50 16.87 24.73
C SER A 78 12.98 17.57 26.00
N GLU A 79 12.21 18.53 26.50
CA GLU A 79 12.30 19.07 27.87
C GLU A 79 11.86 17.99 28.89
N ALA A 80 12.16 16.72 28.63
CA ALA A 80 12.10 15.67 29.62
C ALA A 80 13.35 15.79 30.49
N GLY A 81 13.25 16.70 31.48
CA GLY A 81 13.93 16.68 32.76
C GLY A 81 15.43 16.39 32.72
N VAL A 82 16.23 17.43 32.98
CA VAL A 82 17.57 17.25 33.56
C VAL A 82 17.43 16.38 34.82
N PRO A 83 18.00 15.16 34.92
CA PRO A 83 18.24 14.59 36.22
C PRO A 83 19.38 15.40 36.84
N GLU A 84 19.08 16.04 37.96
CA GLU A 84 20.02 16.81 38.75
C GLU A 84 21.33 16.06 38.98
N LYS A 85 22.40 16.84 38.95
CA LYS A 85 23.75 16.51 39.37
C LYS A 85 23.75 15.66 40.65
N LYS A 86 24.42 14.52 40.62
CA LYS A 86 25.07 13.98 41.83
C LYS A 86 26.58 13.91 41.61
N ALA A 87 27.21 15.09 41.72
CA ALA A 87 28.62 15.19 42.06
C ALA A 87 28.73 15.35 43.58
N ARG A 88 29.03 14.25 44.27
CA ARG A 88 29.60 14.10 45.62
C ARG A 88 29.63 12.59 45.89
N GLU A 89 30.70 11.96 46.34
CA GLU A 89 31.83 12.43 47.13
C GLU A 89 32.85 11.27 47.22
N ARG A 90 34.14 11.60 47.08
CA ARG A 90 35.35 10.96 47.66
C ARG A 90 35.59 9.45 47.52
#